data_AF-A0A2H5MWP6-F1
#
_entry.id   AF-A0A2H5MWP6-F1
#
_cell.length_a   1.000
_cell.length_b   1.000
_cell.length_c   1.000
_cell.angle_alpha   90.00
_cell.angle_beta   90.00
_cell.angle_gamma   90.00
#
_symmetry.space_group_name_H-M   'P 1'
#
loop_
_entity.id
_entity.type
_entity.pdbx_description
1 polymer ?
#
loop_
_entity_poly.entity_id
_entity_poly.type
_entity_poly.pdbx_seq_one_letter_code
_entity_poly.pdbx_strand_id
1 'polypeptide(L)'
;MAFNLALITIKVIIFVYQVKKVVQAYFEEAKWCSEGYFPKVEEYMQVSLVTTCYHMLATASFLGMGKIADKQAFEWISNYPKIVKASQVICRLMDDIVSHEVQYILILMHGFLKPTEVAMPLLERILNLARVMDVIYKDDDGYTNSYVIKDYITTLLEKPVPF
;
A
#
# COMPACT_ATOMS: atom_id res chain seq x y z
N MET A 1 33.04 -0.51 -3.66
CA MET A 1 31.70 -0.98 -3.23
C MET A 1 31.06 -1.68 -4.42
N ALA A 2 30.98 -3.01 -4.45
CA ALA A 2 30.47 -3.73 -5.63
C ALA A 2 28.95 -3.61 -5.69
N PHE A 3 28.44 -2.95 -6.73
CA PHE A 3 27.02 -2.87 -7.05
C PHE A 3 26.57 -4.26 -7.57
N ASN A 4 25.69 -4.95 -6.84
CA ASN A 4 25.21 -6.26 -7.28
C ASN A 4 24.05 -6.07 -8.28
N LEU A 5 24.40 -5.95 -9.56
CA LEU A 5 23.45 -5.79 -10.67
C LEU A 5 22.39 -6.90 -10.68
N ALA A 6 22.77 -8.15 -10.37
CA ALA A 6 21.83 -9.27 -10.34
C ALA A 6 20.74 -9.08 -9.27
N LEU A 7 21.11 -8.61 -8.07
CA LEU A 7 20.13 -8.33 -7.02
C LEU A 7 19.18 -7.20 -7.41
N ILE A 8 19.68 -6.13 -8.06
CA ILE A 8 18.84 -5.04 -8.56
C ILE A 8 17.83 -5.56 -9.58
N THR A 9 18.31 -6.35 -10.55
CA THR A 9 17.45 -6.96 -11.57
C THR A 9 16.35 -7.82 -10.92
N ILE A 10 16.68 -8.64 -9.93
CA ILE A 10 15.69 -9.47 -9.21
C ILE A 10 14.62 -8.59 -8.54
N LYS A 11 15.03 -7.53 -7.83
CA LYS A 11 14.10 -6.61 -7.15
C LYS A 11 13.15 -5.93 -8.14
N VAL A 12 13.68 -5.49 -9.29
CA VAL A 12 12.88 -4.88 -10.36
C VAL A 12 11.91 -5.90 -10.96
N ILE A 13 12.33 -7.14 -11.18
CA ILE A 13 11.44 -8.22 -11.67
C ILE A 13 10.29 -8.46 -10.69
N ILE A 14 10.57 -8.52 -9.38
CA ILE A 14 9.54 -8.69 -8.35
C ILE A 14 8.54 -7.52 -8.40
N PHE A 15 9.02 -6.28 -8.52
CA PHE A 15 8.15 -5.12 -8.67
C PHE A 15 7.29 -5.19 -9.94
N VAL A 16 7.89 -5.49 -11.10
CA VAL A 16 7.16 -5.64 -12.37
C VAL A 16 6.12 -6.76 -12.29
N TYR A 17 6.42 -7.85 -11.56
CA TYR A 17 5.44 -8.90 -11.30
C TYR A 17 4.22 -8.39 -10.51
N GLN A 18 4.43 -7.54 -9.49
CA GLN A 18 3.31 -6.90 -8.78
C GLN A 18 2.50 -5.98 -9.68
N VAL A 19 3.16 -5.20 -10.56
CA VAL A 19 2.47 -4.35 -11.55
C VAL A 19 1.57 -5.20 -12.45
N LYS A 20 2.06 -6.35 -12.94
CA LYS A 20 1.25 -7.26 -13.78
C LYS A 20 0.00 -7.75 -13.05
N LYS A 21 0.11 -8.11 -11.77
CA LYS A 21 -1.05 -8.54 -10.96
C LYS A 21 -2.10 -7.44 -10.84
N VAL A 22 -1.68 -6.20 -10.59
CA VAL A 22 -2.58 -5.03 -10.52
C VAL A 22 -3.31 -4.82 -11.84
N VAL A 23 -2.59 -4.84 -12.97
CA VAL A 23 -3.19 -4.67 -14.30
C VAL A 23 -4.21 -5.78 -14.60
N GLN A 24 -3.89 -7.02 -14.25
CA GLN A 24 -4.81 -8.15 -14.41
C GLN A 24 -6.07 -8.00 -13.55
N ALA A 25 -5.92 -7.55 -12.30
CA ALA A 25 -7.03 -7.34 -11.40
C ALA A 25 -7.95 -6.20 -11.88
N TYR A 26 -7.39 -5.06 -12.31
CA TYR A 26 -8.18 -3.98 -12.92
C TYR A 26 -8.90 -4.42 -14.19
N PHE A 27 -8.26 -5.26 -15.01
CA PHE A 27 -8.92 -5.80 -16.20
C PHE A 27 -10.12 -6.67 -15.84
N GLU A 28 -10.04 -7.43 -14.75
CA GLU A 28 -11.18 -8.23 -14.26
C GLU A 28 -12.31 -7.34 -13.73
N GLU A 29 -12.01 -6.30 -12.94
CA GLU A 29 -13.02 -5.30 -12.51
C GLU A 29 -13.69 -4.63 -13.72
N ALA A 30 -12.90 -4.29 -14.75
CA ALA A 30 -13.42 -3.69 -15.97
C ALA A 30 -14.38 -4.64 -16.73
N LYS A 31 -14.09 -5.95 -16.77
CA LYS A 31 -15.01 -6.94 -17.34
C LYS A 31 -16.32 -6.99 -16.57
N TRP A 32 -16.24 -7.12 -15.24
CA TRP A 32 -17.42 -7.15 -14.37
C TRP A 32 -18.31 -5.93 -14.60
N CYS A 33 -17.70 -4.74 -14.67
CA CYS A 33 -18.40 -3.51 -14.99
C CYS A 33 -19.05 -3.53 -16.38
N SER A 34 -18.33 -4.00 -17.41
CA SER A 34 -18.84 -4.03 -18.79
C SER A 34 -19.98 -5.04 -19.00
N GLU A 35 -19.95 -6.14 -18.25
CA GLU A 35 -20.96 -7.22 -18.32
C GLU A 35 -22.13 -6.98 -17.36
N GLY A 36 -22.04 -5.98 -16.47
CA GLY A 36 -23.00 -5.78 -15.38
C GLY A 36 -23.00 -6.94 -14.38
N TYR A 37 -21.89 -7.66 -14.27
CA TYR A 37 -21.73 -8.79 -13.35
C TYR A 37 -21.44 -8.28 -11.94
N PHE A 38 -22.18 -8.83 -10.97
CA PHE A 38 -21.99 -8.54 -9.55
C PHE A 38 -21.33 -9.76 -8.89
N PRO A 39 -20.00 -9.72 -8.62
CA PRO A 39 -19.30 -10.82 -7.98
C PRO A 39 -19.80 -11.06 -6.56
N LYS A 40 -19.60 -12.28 -6.06
CA LYS A 40 -19.78 -12.58 -4.63
C LYS A 40 -18.70 -11.86 -3.82
N VAL A 41 -18.97 -11.58 -2.54
CA VAL A 41 -18.05 -10.84 -1.66
C VAL A 41 -16.66 -11.48 -1.64
N GLU A 42 -16.56 -12.81 -1.55
CA GLU A 42 -15.27 -13.51 -1.50
C GLU A 42 -14.48 -13.37 -2.81
N GLU A 43 -15.18 -13.41 -3.94
CA GLU A 43 -14.60 -13.23 -5.29
C GLU A 43 -14.15 -11.79 -5.48
N TYR A 44 -15.02 -10.84 -5.15
CA TYR A 44 -14.73 -9.41 -5.16
C TYR A 44 -13.48 -9.09 -4.33
N MET A 45 -13.41 -9.57 -3.08
CA MET A 45 -12.30 -9.28 -2.18
C MET A 45 -10.95 -9.80 -2.69
N GLN A 46 -10.91 -10.89 -3.45
CA GLN A 46 -9.66 -11.37 -4.03
C GLN A 46 -9.09 -10.42 -5.07
N VAL A 47 -9.96 -9.78 -5.86
CA VAL A 47 -9.57 -8.82 -6.90
C VAL A 47 -9.38 -7.43 -6.29
N SER A 48 -10.35 -6.98 -5.50
CA SER A 48 -10.41 -5.62 -4.95
C SER A 48 -9.27 -5.29 -4.00
N LEU A 49 -8.75 -6.30 -3.26
CA LEU A 49 -7.56 -6.11 -2.45
C LEU A 49 -6.32 -5.86 -3.31
N VAL A 50 -6.20 -6.52 -4.47
CA VAL A 50 -5.07 -6.32 -5.39
C VAL A 50 -5.17 -4.95 -6.05
N THR A 51 -6.37 -4.50 -6.43
CA THR A 51 -6.59 -3.20 -7.08
C THR A 51 -6.39 -1.99 -6.15
N THR A 52 -6.31 -2.18 -4.83
CA THR A 52 -5.78 -1.13 -3.92
C THR A 52 -4.34 -0.73 -4.23
N CYS A 53 -3.59 -1.54 -4.99
CA CYS A 53 -2.18 -1.31 -5.34
C CYS A 53 -1.20 -1.33 -4.15
N TYR A 54 -1.63 -1.55 -2.90
CA TYR A 54 -0.77 -1.39 -1.71
C TYR A 54 0.41 -2.37 -1.64
N HIS A 55 0.23 -3.62 -2.09
CA HIS A 55 1.34 -4.58 -2.16
C HIS A 55 2.40 -4.14 -3.19
N MET A 56 1.95 -3.61 -4.33
CA MET A 56 2.83 -3.04 -5.34
C MET A 56 3.55 -1.80 -4.82
N LEU A 57 2.83 -0.87 -4.17
CA LEU A 57 3.39 0.34 -3.56
C LEU A 57 4.44 0.04 -2.48
N ALA A 58 4.14 -0.92 -1.59
CA ALA A 58 5.10 -1.37 -0.59
C ALA A 58 6.37 -1.94 -1.25
N THR A 59 6.21 -2.80 -2.26
CA THR A 59 7.33 -3.36 -3.02
C THR A 59 8.15 -2.28 -3.73
N ALA A 60 7.49 -1.30 -4.34
CA ALA A 60 8.16 -0.17 -5.00
C ALA A 60 8.96 0.67 -3.99
N SER A 61 8.38 0.93 -2.82
CA SER A 61 9.02 1.74 -1.78
C SER A 61 10.33 1.13 -1.24
N PHE A 62 10.46 -0.20 -1.31
CA PHE A 62 11.66 -0.91 -0.87
C PHE A 62 12.83 -0.78 -1.86
N LEU A 63 12.57 -0.49 -3.15
CA LEU A 63 13.61 -0.36 -4.17
C LEU A 63 14.65 0.72 -3.83
N GLY A 64 14.21 1.81 -3.19
CA GLY A 64 15.06 2.93 -2.78
C GLY A 64 15.72 2.80 -1.40
N MET A 65 15.49 1.70 -0.67
CA MET A 65 15.95 1.57 0.74
C MET A 65 17.34 0.96 0.90
N GLY A 66 18.12 0.89 -0.19
CA GLY A 66 19.53 0.50 -0.16
C GLY A 66 19.75 -0.92 0.39
N LYS A 67 20.65 -1.04 1.38
CA LYS A 67 21.03 -2.33 1.99
C LYS A 67 20.00 -2.88 2.97
N ILE A 68 19.09 -2.04 3.48
CA ILE A 68 18.06 -2.46 4.44
C ILE A 68 17.04 -3.37 3.74
N ALA A 69 16.66 -3.02 2.51
CA ALA A 69 15.82 -3.86 1.67
C ALA A 69 16.67 -4.85 0.88
N ASP A 70 17.21 -5.87 1.54
CA ASP A 70 18.04 -6.90 0.93
C ASP A 70 17.22 -8.00 0.22
N LYS A 71 17.85 -9.12 -0.13
CA LYS A 71 17.16 -10.25 -0.79
C LYS A 71 16.06 -10.83 0.11
N GLN A 72 16.34 -10.99 1.40
CA GLN A 72 15.40 -11.56 2.37
C GLN A 72 14.16 -10.68 2.51
N ALA A 73 14.32 -9.35 2.52
CA ALA A 73 13.20 -8.42 2.52
C ALA A 73 12.27 -8.59 1.30
N PHE A 74 12.85 -8.79 0.12
CA PHE A 74 12.09 -8.99 -1.11
C PHE A 74 11.45 -10.39 -1.22
N GLU A 75 12.07 -11.41 -0.64
CA GLU A 75 11.46 -12.75 -0.49
C GLU A 75 10.28 -12.69 0.50
N TRP A 76 10.48 -12.03 1.64
CA TRP A 76 9.45 -11.85 2.67
C TRP A 76 8.22 -11.12 2.14
N ILE A 77 8.39 -9.99 1.45
CA ILE A 77 7.25 -9.25 0.89
C ILE A 77 6.57 -10.04 -0.25
N SER A 78 7.31 -10.86 -1.00
CA SER A 78 6.75 -11.71 -2.06
C SER A 78 5.85 -12.82 -1.50
N ASN A 79 6.11 -13.29 -0.27
CA ASN A 79 5.29 -14.26 0.46
C ASN A 79 4.00 -13.67 1.07
N TYR A 80 3.66 -12.43 0.69
CA TYR A 80 2.41 -11.77 1.05
C TYR A 80 2.16 -11.71 2.57
N PRO A 81 3.03 -10.99 3.31
CA PRO A 81 3.00 -11.00 4.77
C PRO A 81 1.73 -10.35 5.31
N LYS A 82 1.31 -10.79 6.50
CA LYS A 82 0.05 -10.37 7.14
C LYS A 82 -0.11 -8.85 7.24
N ILE A 83 0.99 -8.11 7.47
CA ILE A 83 0.96 -6.64 7.55
C ILE A 83 0.58 -5.99 6.21
N VAL A 84 1.02 -6.54 5.09
CA VAL A 84 0.64 -6.06 3.74
C VAL A 84 -0.82 -6.37 3.47
N LYS A 85 -1.27 -7.60 3.80
CA LYS A 85 -2.68 -7.97 3.68
C LYS A 85 -3.58 -7.06 4.53
N ALA A 86 -3.19 -6.80 5.78
CA ALA A 86 -3.90 -5.89 6.66
C ALA A 86 -3.96 -4.46 6.09
N SER A 87 -2.84 -3.94 5.54
CA SER A 87 -2.84 -2.61 4.91
C SER A 87 -3.78 -2.52 3.71
N GLN A 88 -3.89 -3.58 2.89
CA GLN A 88 -4.81 -3.60 1.76
C GLN A 88 -6.27 -3.62 2.21
N VAL A 89 -6.59 -4.40 3.25
CA VAL A 89 -7.95 -4.44 3.80
C VAL A 89 -8.34 -3.06 4.33
N ILE A 90 -7.45 -2.40 5.07
CA ILE A 90 -7.69 -1.03 5.54
C ILE A 90 -7.91 -0.09 4.37
N CYS A 91 -7.01 -0.10 3.39
CA CYS A 91 -7.14 0.77 2.22
C CYS A 91 -8.48 0.54 1.50
N ARG A 92 -8.87 -0.71 1.27
CA ARG A 92 -10.13 -1.05 0.59
C ARG A 92 -11.33 -0.58 1.39
N LEU A 93 -11.35 -0.81 2.70
CA LEU A 93 -12.46 -0.36 3.55
C LEU A 93 -12.58 1.16 3.58
N MET A 94 -11.46 1.88 3.63
CA MET A 94 -11.45 3.34 3.66
C MET A 94 -11.86 3.97 2.33
N ASP A 95 -11.47 3.32 1.23
CA ASP A 95 -11.83 3.73 -0.13
C ASP A 95 -13.33 3.52 -0.39
N ASP A 96 -13.87 2.36 -0.01
CA ASP A 96 -15.27 2.01 -0.27
C ASP A 96 -16.25 2.62 0.74
N ILE A 97 -15.81 2.83 1.99
CA ILE A 97 -16.62 3.31 3.10
C ILE A 97 -15.91 4.51 3.75
N VAL A 98 -16.28 5.72 3.34
CA VAL A 98 -15.87 6.96 4.04
C VAL A 98 -16.45 6.90 5.46
N SER A 99 -15.65 6.50 6.45
CA SER A 99 -16.10 6.29 7.83
C SER A 99 -15.03 6.65 8.86
N HIS A 100 -15.48 7.14 10.02
CA HIS A 100 -14.63 7.59 11.13
C HIS A 100 -14.08 6.45 12.03
N GLU A 101 -14.28 5.18 11.69
CA GLU A 101 -13.94 4.02 12.56
C GLU A 101 -12.53 3.44 12.35
N VAL A 102 -11.71 4.11 11.53
CA VAL A 102 -10.38 3.66 11.05
C VAL A 102 -9.33 3.55 12.15
N GLN A 103 -9.44 4.36 13.21
CA GLN A 103 -8.41 4.51 14.23
C GLN A 103 -8.10 3.20 14.97
N TYR A 104 -9.08 2.29 15.12
CA TYR A 104 -8.90 0.98 15.74
C TYR A 104 -8.07 0.01 14.88
N ILE A 105 -8.13 0.13 13.55
CA ILE A 105 -7.41 -0.77 12.66
C ILE A 105 -5.92 -0.42 12.58
N LEU A 106 -5.58 0.86 12.72
CA LEU A 106 -4.20 1.35 12.88
C LEU A 106 -3.51 0.80 14.13
N ILE A 107 -4.23 0.73 15.26
CA ILE A 107 -3.74 0.13 16.50
C ILE A 107 -3.48 -1.37 16.31
N LEU A 108 -4.35 -2.08 15.56
CA LEU A 108 -4.14 -3.49 15.22
C LEU A 108 -2.91 -3.69 14.33
N MET A 109 -2.59 -2.74 13.43
CA MET A 109 -1.35 -2.79 12.64
C MET A 109 -0.08 -2.67 13.50
N HIS A 110 -0.10 -1.85 14.56
CA HIS A 110 1.01 -1.81 15.53
C HIS A 110 1.22 -3.16 16.22
N GLY A 111 0.16 -3.96 16.38
CA GLY A 111 0.24 -5.32 16.90
C GLY A 111 1.08 -6.28 16.04
N PHE A 112 1.25 -5.99 14.74
CA PHE A 112 2.09 -6.76 13.83
C PHE A 112 3.59 -6.36 13.86
N LEU A 113 4.00 -5.40 14.70
CA LEU A 113 5.39 -4.96 14.86
C LEU A 113 6.24 -5.84 15.82
N LYS A 114 5.74 -7.02 16.22
CA LYS A 114 6.47 -8.00 17.05
C LYS A 114 7.49 -8.78 16.21
N PRO A 115 8.48 -9.50 16.81
CA PRO A 115 9.70 -9.91 16.11
C PRO A 115 9.41 -10.51 14.74
N THR A 116 9.82 -9.80 13.69
CA THR A 116 9.64 -10.19 12.30
C THR A 116 10.96 -10.61 11.68
N GLU A 117 10.88 -11.37 10.58
CA GLU A 117 12.04 -11.80 9.79
C GLU A 117 12.76 -10.66 9.06
N VAL A 118 12.23 -9.43 9.11
CA VAL A 118 12.73 -8.26 8.38
C VAL A 118 13.00 -7.07 9.30
N ALA A 119 13.86 -6.16 8.83
CA ALA A 119 14.26 -4.98 9.56
C ALA A 119 13.07 -4.01 9.81
N MET A 120 13.00 -3.46 11.03
CA MET A 120 11.95 -2.52 11.45
C MET A 120 11.66 -1.37 10.47
N PRO A 121 12.65 -0.72 9.81
CA PRO A 121 12.35 0.36 8.86
C PRO A 121 11.47 -0.07 7.67
N LEU A 122 11.50 -1.35 7.30
CA LEU A 122 10.64 -1.91 6.24
C LEU A 122 9.19 -2.05 6.71
N LEU A 123 8.99 -2.44 7.97
CA LEU A 123 7.66 -2.49 8.58
C LEU A 123 7.09 -1.10 8.77
N GLU A 124 7.90 -0.16 9.26
CA GLU A 124 7.52 1.25 9.40
C GLU A 124 7.12 1.85 8.07
N ARG A 125 7.79 1.49 6.98
CA ARG A 125 7.40 1.92 5.63
C ARG A 125 5.99 1.47 5.28
N ILE A 126 5.65 0.19 5.50
CA ILE A 126 4.30 -0.35 5.22
C ILE A 126 3.26 0.30 6.14
N LEU A 127 3.58 0.44 7.42
CA LEU A 127 2.71 1.11 8.40
C LEU A 127 2.45 2.58 8.03
N ASN A 128 3.48 3.30 7.61
CA ASN A 128 3.35 4.70 7.22
C ASN A 128 2.51 4.86 5.94
N LEU A 129 2.59 3.91 4.99
CA LEU A 129 1.66 3.88 3.86
C LEU A 129 0.21 3.75 4.33
N ALA A 130 -0.08 2.84 5.25
CA ALA A 130 -1.43 2.69 5.79
C ALA A 130 -1.91 3.94 6.57
N ARG A 131 -1.01 4.62 7.30
CA ARG A 131 -1.31 5.88 8.00
C ARG A 131 -1.68 7.02 7.06
N VAL A 132 -1.16 7.04 5.83
CA VAL A 132 -1.53 8.07 4.86
C VAL A 132 -3.02 8.00 4.54
N MET A 133 -3.62 6.81 4.52
CA MET A 133 -5.06 6.68 4.27
C MET A 133 -5.90 7.43 5.31
N ASP A 134 -5.52 7.36 6.59
CA ASP A 134 -6.18 8.09 7.69
C ASP A 134 -6.14 9.61 7.53
N VAL A 135 -5.09 10.12 6.88
CA VAL A 135 -4.99 11.54 6.55
C VAL A 135 -5.82 11.89 5.31
N ILE A 136 -5.76 11.06 4.27
CA ILE A 136 -6.38 11.36 2.97
C ILE A 136 -7.90 11.19 2.99
N TYR A 137 -8.41 10.17 3.69
CA TYR A 137 -9.85 9.83 3.74
C TYR A 137 -10.52 10.28 5.05
N LYS A 138 -9.88 11.19 5.79
CA LYS A 138 -10.36 11.60 7.11
C LYS A 138 -11.77 12.19 7.09
N ASP A 139 -11.99 13.10 6.14
CA ASP A 139 -13.19 13.92 6.04
C ASP A 139 -14.02 13.57 4.78
N ASP A 140 -13.35 13.20 3.68
CA ASP A 140 -13.92 12.77 2.40
C ASP A 140 -12.83 12.04 1.60
N ASP A 141 -13.14 11.53 0.40
CA ASP A 141 -12.15 11.03 -0.55
C ASP A 141 -11.21 12.17 -1.00
N GLY A 142 -10.08 12.33 -0.33
CA GLY A 142 -9.09 13.35 -0.65
C GLY A 142 -8.32 13.12 -1.95
N TYR A 143 -8.36 11.91 -2.54
CA TYR A 143 -7.78 11.66 -3.86
C TYR A 143 -8.66 12.24 -4.97
N THR A 144 -9.98 12.09 -4.86
CA THR A 144 -10.95 12.66 -5.81
C THR A 144 -11.26 14.13 -5.49
N ASN A 145 -11.49 14.44 -4.22
CA ASN A 145 -11.81 15.76 -3.72
C ASN A 145 -10.61 16.41 -3.01
N SER A 146 -9.63 16.85 -3.80
CA SER A 146 -8.39 17.45 -3.27
C SER A 146 -8.55 18.66 -2.35
N TYR A 147 -9.74 19.30 -2.31
CA TYR A 147 -9.99 20.43 -1.42
C TYR A 147 -9.87 20.06 0.06
N VAL A 148 -10.22 18.82 0.44
CA VAL A 148 -10.19 18.39 1.85
C VAL A 148 -8.78 18.18 2.40
N ILE A 149 -7.78 18.00 1.52
CA ILE A 149 -6.36 17.84 1.91
C ILE A 149 -5.50 19.06 1.57
N LYS A 150 -6.09 20.11 0.99
CA LYS A 150 -5.37 21.28 0.49
C LYS A 150 -4.51 21.95 1.58
N ASP A 151 -5.05 22.11 2.77
CA ASP A 151 -4.35 22.76 3.87
C ASP A 151 -3.12 21.96 4.34
N TYR A 152 -3.21 20.63 4.33
CA TYR A 152 -2.06 19.76 4.62
C TYR A 152 -0.97 19.93 3.55
N ILE A 153 -1.34 19.93 2.27
CA ILE A 153 -0.38 20.08 1.16
C ILE A 153 0.31 21.45 1.21
N THR A 154 -0.46 22.53 1.35
CA THR A 154 0.08 23.89 1.44
C THR A 154 1.00 24.05 2.65
N THR A 155 0.63 23.47 3.81
CA THR A 155 1.49 23.55 5.01
C THR A 155 2.77 22.73 4.86
N LEU A 156 2.73 21.59 4.17
CA LEU A 156 3.88 20.70 4.04
C LEU A 156 4.87 21.12 2.94
N LEU A 157 4.37 21.60 1.81
CA LEU A 157 5.18 21.79 0.59
C LEU A 157 5.38 23.26 0.19
N GLU A 158 4.48 24.15 0.60
CA GLU A 158 4.49 25.56 0.17
C GLU A 158 4.99 26.50 1.27
N LYS A 159 4.48 26.33 2.50
CA LYS A 159 4.80 27.22 3.62
C LYS A 159 6.08 26.76 4.34
N PRO A 160 7.11 27.62 4.44
CA PRO A 160 8.27 27.30 5.27
C PRO A 160 7.88 27.31 6.76
N VAL A 161 8.53 26.46 7.55
CA VAL A 161 8.40 26.49 9.01
C VAL A 161 9.01 27.81 9.50
N PRO A 162 8.25 28.66 10.23
CA PRO A 162 8.81 29.89 10.77
C PRO A 162 9.90 29.57 11.78
N PHE A 163 11.04 30.26 11.66
CA PHE A 163 12.19 30.17 12.55
C PHE A 163 12.28 31.40 13.46
#